data_AF-A0A2Z2P5M0-F1
#
_entry.id   AF-A0A2Z2P5M0-F1
#
_cell.length_a   1.000
_cell.length_b   1.000
_cell.length_c   1.000
_cell.angle_alpha   90.00
_cell.angle_beta   90.00
_cell.angle_gamma   90.00
#
_symmetry.space_group_name_H-M   'P 1'
#
loop_
_entity.id
_entity.type
_entity.pdbx_description
1 polymer ?
#
loop_
_entity_poly.entity_id
_entity_poly.type
_entity_poly.pdbx_seq_one_letter_code
_entity_poly.pdbx_strand_id
1 'polypeptide(L)'
;MDAWRGRCLNIFARAEKAITETLALLRETDPTLPFEPLAGQRFNTLDKIALRCPATGAQQKGLQDALIAWRELDVLRPFFSHGIVTEMIGRTGQWHIQLDFIAVKKGQCQPQRLNWSNAEALEFEERLYGTFKRLTNQLGLLRKRSGSNQNSLVATEPKKPDPGSSPG
;
A
#
# COMPACT_ATOMS: atom_id res chain seq x y z
N MET A 1 -12.85 -14.51 -17.34
CA MET A 1 -11.49 -14.50 -16.80
C MET A 1 -10.83 -13.14 -16.82
N ASP A 2 -10.79 -12.47 -17.96
CA ASP A 2 -10.19 -11.13 -18.08
C ASP A 2 -10.80 -10.11 -17.11
N ALA A 3 -12.11 -10.20 -16.87
CA ALA A 3 -12.77 -9.36 -15.86
C ALA A 3 -12.25 -9.61 -14.43
N TRP A 4 -12.00 -10.87 -14.04
CA TRP A 4 -11.48 -11.21 -12.71
C TRP A 4 -10.05 -10.68 -12.54
N ARG A 5 -9.16 -10.98 -13.50
CA ARG A 5 -7.79 -10.45 -13.50
C ARG A 5 -7.78 -8.92 -13.48
N GLY A 6 -8.64 -8.29 -14.27
CA GLY A 6 -8.79 -6.83 -14.34
C GLY A 6 -9.22 -6.23 -13.01
N ARG A 7 -10.15 -6.85 -12.28
CA ARG A 7 -10.56 -6.42 -10.94
C ARG A 7 -9.41 -6.53 -9.93
N CYS A 8 -8.69 -7.65 -9.92
CA CYS A 8 -7.50 -7.81 -9.07
C CYS A 8 -6.43 -6.74 -9.36
N LEU A 9 -6.12 -6.51 -10.64
CA LEU A 9 -5.18 -5.46 -11.06
C LEU A 9 -5.63 -4.06 -10.65
N ASN A 10 -6.91 -3.75 -10.79
CA ASN A 10 -7.47 -2.48 -10.35
C ASN A 10 -7.32 -2.29 -8.83
N ILE A 11 -7.50 -3.35 -8.02
CA ILE A 11 -7.28 -3.27 -6.57
C ILE A 11 -5.81 -2.96 -6.25
N PHE A 12 -4.85 -3.65 -6.89
CA PHE A 12 -3.42 -3.36 -6.74
C PHE A 12 -3.09 -1.91 -7.12
N ALA A 13 -3.61 -1.43 -8.26
CA ALA A 13 -3.38 -0.06 -8.72
C ALA A 13 -3.95 0.99 -7.75
N ARG A 14 -5.14 0.76 -7.19
CA ARG A 14 -5.75 1.65 -6.20
C ARG A 14 -4.98 1.68 -4.89
N ALA A 15 -4.46 0.53 -4.44
CA ALA A 15 -3.61 0.46 -3.26
C ALA A 15 -2.32 1.27 -3.48
N GLU A 16 -1.69 1.11 -4.65
CA GLU A 16 -0.49 1.85 -5.03
C GLU A 16 -0.73 3.37 -5.06
N LYS A 17 -1.87 3.81 -5.61
CA LYS A 17 -2.27 5.22 -5.57
C LYS A 17 -2.39 5.72 -4.12
N ALA A 18 -3.06 4.97 -3.26
CA ALA A 18 -3.23 5.36 -1.85
C ALA A 18 -1.89 5.44 -1.09
N ILE A 19 -0.96 4.52 -1.36
CA ILE A 19 0.40 4.55 -0.80
C ILE A 19 1.14 5.79 -1.29
N THR A 20 1.10 6.05 -2.59
CA THR A 20 1.77 7.20 -3.22
C THR A 20 1.23 8.53 -2.68
N GLU A 21 -0.08 8.70 -2.59
CA GLU A 21 -0.71 9.88 -1.98
C GLU A 21 -0.30 10.08 -0.53
N THR A 22 -0.18 8.99 0.23
CA THR A 22 0.23 9.04 1.64
C THR A 22 1.68 9.49 1.77
N LEU A 23 2.58 8.96 0.94
CA LEU A 23 3.98 9.38 0.93
C LEU A 23 4.14 10.83 0.49
N ALA A 24 3.38 11.27 -0.52
CA ALA A 24 3.40 12.66 -0.97
C ALA A 24 3.04 13.62 0.17
N LEU A 25 1.96 13.34 0.91
CA LEU A 25 1.57 14.14 2.08
C LEU A 25 2.63 14.11 3.18
N LEU A 26 3.21 12.94 3.49
CA LEU A 26 4.25 12.85 4.51
C LEU A 26 5.49 13.67 4.13
N ARG A 27 5.80 13.77 2.84
CA ARG A 27 6.92 14.55 2.32
C ARG A 27 6.71 16.06 2.42
N GLU A 28 5.47 16.54 2.46
CA GLU A 28 5.19 17.95 2.77
C GLU A 28 5.65 18.33 4.18
N THR A 29 5.62 17.37 5.12
CA THR A 29 6.10 17.57 6.50
C THR A 29 7.59 17.25 6.65
N ASP A 30 8.10 16.27 5.91
CA ASP A 30 9.51 15.89 5.89
C ASP A 30 10.03 15.76 4.44
N PRO A 31 10.59 16.84 3.87
CA PRO A 31 11.09 16.85 2.50
C PRO A 31 12.23 15.86 2.22
N THR A 32 12.91 15.37 3.28
CA THR A 32 14.02 14.41 3.18
C THR A 32 13.55 12.99 2.91
N LEU A 33 12.24 12.71 3.05
CA LEU A 33 11.69 11.39 2.77
C LEU A 33 11.92 11.00 1.30
N PRO A 34 12.48 9.81 1.04
CA PRO A 34 12.70 9.35 -0.32
C PRO A 34 11.37 9.10 -1.02
N PHE A 35 11.29 9.48 -2.30
CA PHE A 35 10.13 9.23 -3.14
C PHE A 35 10.54 8.40 -4.35
N GLU A 36 10.40 7.09 -4.17
CA GLU A 36 10.97 6.10 -5.08
C GLU A 36 10.13 5.97 -6.37
N PRO A 37 10.77 5.72 -7.52
CA PRO A 37 10.08 5.61 -8.81
C PRO A 37 9.25 4.32 -8.92
N LEU A 38 9.63 3.25 -8.22
CA LEU A 38 8.94 1.96 -8.31
C LEU A 38 7.92 1.77 -7.18
N ALA A 39 6.77 1.17 -7.51
CA ALA A 39 5.67 0.92 -6.58
C ALA A 39 6.10 0.12 -5.33
N GLY A 40 6.84 -0.98 -5.52
CA GLY A 40 7.31 -1.81 -4.41
C GLY A 40 8.32 -1.07 -3.52
N GLN A 41 9.12 -0.17 -4.09
CA GLN A 41 10.04 0.66 -3.31
C GLN A 41 9.27 1.71 -2.49
N ARG A 42 8.24 2.35 -3.06
CA ARG A 42 7.34 3.23 -2.32
C ARG A 42 6.69 2.52 -1.14
N PHE A 43 6.17 1.30 -1.35
CA PHE A 43 5.62 0.50 -0.25
C PHE A 43 6.65 0.23 0.85
N ASN A 44 7.88 -0.16 0.49
CA ASN A 44 8.96 -0.37 1.47
C ASN A 44 9.33 0.91 2.23
N THR A 45 9.30 2.06 1.56
CA THR A 45 9.52 3.36 2.20
C THR A 45 8.40 3.68 3.20
N LEU A 46 7.14 3.49 2.81
CA LEU A 46 5.99 3.68 3.70
C LEU A 46 6.07 2.79 4.94
N ASP A 47 6.43 1.52 4.76
CA ASP A 47 6.57 0.55 5.86
C ASP A 47 7.62 0.98 6.88
N LYS A 48 8.76 1.52 6.43
CA LYS A 48 9.81 2.08 7.30
C LYS A 48 9.36 3.34 8.03
N ILE A 49 8.61 4.22 7.35
CA ILE A 49 8.16 5.50 7.92
C ILE A 49 6.99 5.30 8.89
N ALA A 50 6.11 4.33 8.63
CA ALA A 50 4.98 4.00 9.49
C ALA A 50 5.39 3.74 10.95
N LEU A 51 6.62 3.27 11.18
CA LEU A 51 7.20 3.05 12.50
C LEU A 51 7.61 4.34 13.23
N ARG A 52 7.82 5.43 12.50
CA ARG A 52 8.39 6.69 13.00
C ARG A 52 7.33 7.77 13.21
N CYS A 53 6.16 7.65 12.59
CA CYS A 53 5.09 8.62 12.76
C CYS A 53 4.50 8.56 14.19
N PRO A 54 4.29 9.70 14.86
CA PRO A 54 3.61 9.73 16.16
C PRO A 54 2.22 9.09 16.08
N ALA A 55 1.98 8.05 16.88
CA ALA A 55 0.72 7.33 16.94
C ALA A 55 0.56 6.64 18.30
N THR A 56 -0.68 6.35 18.70
CA THR A 56 -0.94 5.45 19.83
C THR A 56 -0.51 4.02 19.49
N GLY A 57 -0.18 3.20 20.49
CA GLY A 57 0.23 1.81 20.26
C GLY A 57 -0.79 0.99 19.46
N ALA A 58 -2.09 1.20 19.71
CA ALA A 58 -3.17 0.54 18.95
C ALA A 58 -3.18 0.96 17.47
N GLN A 59 -2.94 2.23 17.18
CA GLN A 59 -2.88 2.75 15.81
C GLN A 59 -1.65 2.25 15.06
N GLN A 60 -0.51 2.21 15.73
CA GLN A 60 0.73 1.71 15.13
C GLN A 60 0.61 0.22 14.79
N LYS A 61 0.08 -0.58 15.72
CA LYS A 61 -0.23 -2.00 15.49
C LYS A 61 -1.21 -2.18 14.33
N GLY A 62 -2.31 -1.43 14.32
CA GLY A 62 -3.33 -1.52 13.26
C GLY A 62 -2.78 -1.23 11.86
N LEU A 63 -1.87 -0.26 11.74
CA LEU A 63 -1.18 0.06 10.48
C LEU A 63 -0.17 -1.03 10.10
N GLN A 64 0.67 -1.47 11.03
CA GLN A 64 1.65 -2.55 10.79
C GLN A 64 0.96 -3.83 10.32
N ASP A 65 -0.09 -4.27 11.02
CA ASP A 65 -0.86 -5.47 10.64
C ASP A 65 -1.44 -5.33 9.23
N ALA A 66 -1.91 -4.14 8.86
CA ALA A 66 -2.44 -3.88 7.52
C ALA A 66 -1.36 -3.91 6.44
N LEU A 67 -0.16 -3.38 6.74
CA LEU A 67 0.99 -3.42 5.83
C LEU A 67 1.51 -4.85 5.65
N ILE A 68 1.61 -5.63 6.73
CA ILE A 68 2.00 -7.05 6.68
C ILE A 68 1.01 -7.84 5.82
N ALA A 69 -0.28 -7.74 6.11
CA ALA A 69 -1.32 -8.43 5.35
C ALA A 69 -1.33 -8.02 3.87
N TRP A 70 -1.08 -6.75 3.56
CA TRP A 70 -0.99 -6.31 2.17
C TRP A 70 0.22 -6.91 1.45
N ARG A 71 1.39 -6.92 2.11
CA ARG A 71 2.64 -7.48 1.54
C ARG A 71 2.53 -8.96 1.23
N GLU A 72 1.79 -9.72 2.03
CA GLU A 72 1.49 -11.15 1.77
C GLU A 72 0.69 -11.37 0.49
N LEU A 73 -0.09 -10.39 0.03
CA LEU A 73 -0.86 -10.47 -1.21
C LEU A 73 -0.13 -9.81 -2.39
N ASP A 74 0.61 -8.72 -2.15
CA ASP A 74 1.35 -7.99 -3.18
C ASP A 74 2.48 -8.82 -3.80
N VAL A 75 3.03 -9.80 -3.08
CA VAL A 75 3.95 -10.80 -3.65
C VAL A 75 3.33 -11.58 -4.83
N LEU A 76 2.00 -11.69 -4.90
CA LEU A 76 1.30 -12.34 -6.01
C LEU A 76 1.01 -11.40 -7.19
N ARG A 77 1.14 -10.07 -7.02
CA ARG A 77 0.91 -9.06 -8.07
C ARG A 77 1.64 -9.35 -9.40
N PRO A 78 2.88 -9.85 -9.43
CA PRO A 78 3.57 -10.20 -10.68
C PRO A 78 2.83 -11.25 -11.53
N PHE A 79 2.14 -12.22 -10.91
CA PHE A 79 1.31 -13.17 -11.66
C PHE A 79 0.18 -12.47 -12.42
N PHE A 80 -0.41 -11.43 -11.84
CA PHE A 80 -1.47 -10.67 -12.50
C PHE A 80 -0.94 -9.67 -13.51
N SER A 81 0.25 -9.11 -13.27
CA SER A 81 0.80 -8.03 -14.10
C SER A 81 1.59 -8.55 -15.30
N HIS A 82 2.31 -9.65 -15.12
CA HIS A 82 3.22 -10.23 -16.11
C HIS A 82 2.84 -11.65 -16.51
N GLY A 83 1.93 -12.29 -15.78
CA GLY A 83 1.51 -13.66 -16.06
C GLY A 83 0.75 -13.80 -17.37
N ILE A 84 1.05 -14.89 -18.06
CA ILE A 84 0.20 -15.47 -19.09
C ILE A 84 -0.85 -16.31 -18.36
N VAL A 85 -2.10 -16.14 -18.77
CA VAL A 85 -3.25 -16.78 -18.14
C VAL A 85 -3.74 -17.91 -19.04
N THR A 86 -3.81 -19.12 -18.48
CA THR A 86 -4.32 -20.30 -19.18
C THR A 86 -5.52 -20.86 -18.41
N GLU A 87 -6.65 -21.01 -19.10
CA GLU A 87 -7.82 -21.72 -18.60
C GLU A 87 -7.68 -23.21 -18.84
N MET A 88 -8.01 -24.02 -17.82
CA MET A 88 -7.96 -25.46 -17.91
C MET A 88 -9.26 -26.04 -17.35
N ILE A 89 -9.77 -27.08 -18.02
CA ILE A 89 -10.90 -27.87 -17.54
C ILE A 89 -10.38 -29.29 -17.24
N GLY A 90 -10.48 -29.69 -15.98
CA GLY A 90 -10.09 -31.02 -15.52
C GLY A 90 -11.04 -32.10 -16.03
N ARG A 91 -10.63 -33.38 -15.94
CA ARG A 91 -11.43 -34.53 -16.41
C ARG A 91 -12.80 -34.65 -15.71
N THR A 92 -12.92 -34.10 -14.50
CA THR A 92 -14.16 -34.06 -13.72
C THR A 92 -15.00 -32.80 -13.99
N GLY A 93 -14.64 -32.01 -15.01
CA GLY A 93 -15.31 -30.75 -15.37
C GLY A 93 -14.92 -29.57 -14.48
N GLN A 94 -14.00 -29.74 -13.53
CA GLN A 94 -13.56 -28.67 -12.64
C GLN A 94 -12.69 -27.66 -13.39
N TRP A 95 -13.01 -26.38 -13.21
CA TRP A 95 -12.28 -25.29 -13.83
C TRP A 95 -11.08 -24.88 -12.98
N HIS A 96 -9.95 -24.68 -13.64
CA HIS A 96 -8.72 -24.19 -13.06
C HIS A 96 -8.13 -23.08 -13.92
N ILE A 97 -7.40 -22.20 -13.25
CA ILE A 97 -6.56 -21.18 -13.85
C ILE A 97 -5.11 -21.47 -13.55
N GLN A 98 -4.27 -21.36 -14.58
CA GLN A 98 -2.84 -21.23 -14.44
C GLN A 98 -2.42 -19.80 -14.76
N LEU A 99 -1.64 -19.18 -13.88
CA LEU A 99 -0.86 -17.99 -14.17
C LEU A 99 0.61 -18.35 -14.11
N ASP A 100 1.36 -18.06 -15.17
CA ASP A 100 2.81 -18.27 -15.17
C ASP A 100 3.56 -17.12 -15.85
N PHE A 101 4.76 -16.86 -15.34
CA PHE A 101 5.69 -15.86 -15.90
C PHE A 101 7.13 -16.24 -15.56
N ILE A 102 8.09 -15.57 -16.18
CA ILE A 102 9.51 -15.72 -15.86
C ILE A 102 9.92 -14.53 -14.98
N ALA A 103 10.27 -14.80 -13.71
CA ALA A 103 10.86 -13.80 -12.84
C ALA A 103 12.37 -13.70 -13.09
N VAL A 104 12.93 -12.49 -13.09
CA VAL A 104 14.37 -12.30 -13.07
C VAL A 104 14.78 -11.90 -11.65
N LYS A 105 15.54 -12.76 -10.97
CA LYS A 105 16.04 -12.49 -9.61
C LYS A 105 17.54 -12.73 -9.56
N LYS A 106 18.29 -11.72 -9.09
CA LYS A 106 19.77 -11.76 -8.99
C LYS A 106 20.45 -12.23 -10.29
N GLY A 107 19.95 -11.76 -11.44
CA GLY A 107 20.48 -12.12 -12.76
C GLY A 107 20.06 -13.51 -13.27
N GLN A 108 19.23 -14.26 -12.53
CA GLN A 108 18.75 -15.57 -12.95
C GLN A 108 17.28 -15.53 -13.36
N CYS A 109 16.96 -16.19 -14.48
CA CYS A 109 15.60 -16.43 -14.93
C CYS A 109 14.99 -17.60 -14.14
N GLN A 110 13.88 -17.34 -13.47
CA GLN A 110 13.17 -18.31 -12.63
C GLN A 110 11.71 -18.38 -13.08
N PRO A 111 11.28 -19.50 -13.70
CA PRO A 111 9.87 -19.72 -13.99
C PRO A 111 9.06 -19.69 -12.71
N GLN A 112 7.92 -19.01 -12.73
CA GLN A 112 6.95 -18.94 -11.64
C GLN A 112 5.62 -19.44 -12.17
N ARG A 113 4.92 -20.26 -11.39
CA ARG A 113 3.61 -20.81 -11.75
C ARG A 113 2.69 -20.79 -10.54
N LEU A 114 1.45 -20.41 -10.77
CA LEU A 114 0.37 -20.39 -9.80
C LEU A 114 -0.84 -21.08 -10.44
N ASN A 115 -1.36 -22.10 -9.76
CA ASN A 115 -2.53 -22.84 -10.19
C ASN A 115 -3.61 -22.70 -9.14
N TRP A 116 -4.79 -22.23 -9.54
CA TRP A 116 -5.95 -22.12 -8.66
C TRP A 116 -7.17 -22.77 -9.29
N SER A 117 -8.00 -23.38 -8.46
CA SER A 117 -9.40 -23.65 -8.75
C SER A 117 -10.21 -22.35 -8.85
N ASN A 118 -11.45 -22.45 -9.33
CA ASN A 118 -12.39 -21.33 -9.32
C ASN A 118 -12.59 -20.77 -7.89
N ALA A 119 -12.79 -21.65 -6.91
CA ALA A 119 -12.99 -21.26 -5.51
C ALA A 119 -11.80 -20.46 -4.96
N GLU A 120 -10.57 -20.96 -5.13
CA GLU A 120 -9.36 -20.27 -4.67
C GLU A 120 -9.17 -18.90 -5.34
N ALA A 121 -9.53 -18.78 -6.63
CA ALA A 121 -9.45 -17.52 -7.36
C ALA A 121 -10.45 -16.47 -6.82
N LEU A 122 -11.67 -16.89 -6.48
CA LEU A 122 -12.69 -16.02 -5.89
C LEU A 122 -12.33 -15.63 -4.45
N GLU A 123 -11.90 -16.60 -3.63
CA GLU A 123 -11.43 -16.35 -2.27
C GLU A 123 -10.23 -15.39 -2.24
N PHE A 124 -9.32 -15.51 -3.20
CA PHE A 124 -8.22 -14.56 -3.36
C PHE A 124 -8.73 -13.16 -3.68
N GLU A 125 -9.68 -13.00 -4.61
CA GLU A 125 -10.25 -11.69 -4.95
C GLU A 125 -10.90 -11.04 -3.72
N GLU A 126 -11.70 -11.78 -2.96
CA GLU A 126 -12.36 -11.29 -1.76
C GLU A 126 -11.35 -10.87 -0.68
N ARG A 127 -10.34 -11.71 -0.44
CA ARG A 127 -9.25 -11.42 0.50
C ARG A 127 -8.44 -10.20 0.07
N LEU A 128 -8.12 -10.08 -1.22
CA LEU A 128 -7.40 -8.93 -1.78
C LEU A 128 -8.18 -7.64 -1.57
N TYR A 129 -9.48 -7.65 -1.84
CA TYR A 129 -10.34 -6.49 -1.63
C TYR A 129 -10.49 -6.14 -0.14
N GLY A 130 -10.65 -7.15 0.74
CA GLY A 130 -10.71 -6.97 2.18
C GLY A 130 -9.44 -6.32 2.74
N THR A 131 -8.27 -6.84 2.38
CA THR A 131 -6.97 -6.30 2.79
C THR A 131 -6.74 -4.90 2.22
N PHE A 132 -7.12 -4.64 0.97
CA PHE A 132 -7.08 -3.29 0.38
C PHE A 132 -7.90 -2.28 1.19
N LYS A 133 -9.14 -2.62 1.56
CA LYS A 133 -9.98 -1.74 2.40
C LYS A 133 -9.32 -1.48 3.75
N ARG A 134 -8.79 -2.51 4.41
CA ARG A 134 -8.08 -2.37 5.68
C ARG A 134 -6.87 -1.43 5.55
N LEU A 135 -6.04 -1.64 4.54
CA LEU A 135 -4.87 -0.80 4.27
C LEU A 135 -5.29 0.65 4.04
N THR A 136 -6.19 0.90 3.10
CA THR A 136 -6.60 2.27 2.76
C THR A 136 -7.25 3.02 3.91
N ASN A 137 -7.99 2.33 4.78
CA ASN A 137 -8.50 2.91 6.03
C ASN A 137 -7.37 3.34 6.95
N GLN A 138 -6.36 2.48 7.18
CA GLN A 138 -5.21 2.83 8.03
C GLN A 138 -4.37 3.97 7.43
N LEU A 139 -4.20 4.00 6.11
CA LEU A 139 -3.54 5.12 5.42
C LEU A 139 -4.34 6.41 5.51
N GLY A 140 -5.68 6.33 5.45
CA GLY A 140 -6.56 7.48 5.69
C GLY A 140 -6.39 8.05 7.10
N LEU A 141 -6.31 7.17 8.11
CA LEU A 141 -6.03 7.59 9.50
C LEU A 141 -4.63 8.21 9.63
N LEU A 142 -3.61 7.62 9.00
CA LEU A 142 -2.26 8.18 8.98
C LEU A 142 -2.23 9.59 8.39
N ARG A 143 -2.85 9.79 7.22
CA ARG A 143 -2.91 11.10 6.56
C ARG A 143 -3.59 12.16 7.43
N LYS A 144 -4.74 11.83 8.04
CA LYS A 144 -5.46 12.75 8.94
C LYS A 144 -4.60 13.22 10.11
N ARG A 145 -3.80 12.32 10.70
CA ARG A 145 -2.89 12.65 11.80
C ARG A 145 -1.76 13.56 11.34
N SER A 146 -1.14 13.24 10.20
CA SER A 146 -0.04 14.05 9.65
C SER A 146 -0.49 15.47 9.29
N GLY A 147 -1.70 15.63 8.74
CA GLY A 147 -2.29 16.95 8.48
C GLY A 147 -2.72 17.69 9.75
N SER A 148 -3.22 17.00 10.77
CA SER A 148 -3.60 17.63 12.05
C SER A 148 -2.38 18.20 12.79
N ASN A 149 -1.22 17.52 12.71
CA ASN A 149 0.03 18.02 13.28
C ASN A 149 0.57 19.29 12.58
N GLN A 150 0.28 19.49 11.28
CA GLN A 150 0.65 20.73 10.60
C GLN A 150 -0.11 21.94 11.15
N ASN A 151 -1.42 21.81 11.43
CA ASN A 151 -2.21 22.90 12.01
C ASN A 151 -1.76 23.27 13.44
N SER A 152 -1.29 22.30 14.23
CA SER A 152 -0.80 22.53 15.59
C SER A 152 0.51 23.31 15.63
N LEU A 153 1.40 23.11 14.65
CA LEU A 153 2.72 23.77 14.59
C LEU A 153 2.66 25.20 14.05
N VAL A 154 1.62 25.54 13.27
CA VAL A 154 1.40 26.91 12.77
C VAL A 154 0.76 27.82 13.84
N ALA A 155 0.12 27.25 14.87
CA ALA A 155 -0.59 28.00 15.91
C ALA A 155 0.32 28.62 17.00
N THR A 156 1.64 28.47 16.91
CA THR A 156 2.60 29.02 17.88
C THR A 156 3.54 30.03 17.23
N GLU A 157 3.01 31.13 16.69
CA GLU A 157 3.81 32.34 16.53
C GLU A 157 3.87 33.09 17.89
N PRO A 158 5.06 33.41 18.41
CA PRO A 158 5.18 34.19 19.63
C PRO A 158 4.71 35.62 19.36
N LYS A 159 3.73 36.06 20.15
CA LYS A 159 3.26 37.46 20.17
C LYS A 159 4.47 38.36 20.45
N LYS A 160 4.83 39.19 19.47
CA LYS A 160 5.91 40.19 19.56
C LYS A 160 5.69 41.01 20.86
N PRO A 161 6.71 41.19 21.72
CA PRO A 161 6.55 42.02 22.91
C PRO A 161 6.35 43.48 22.49
N ASP A 162 5.34 44.13 23.10
CA ASP A 162 5.04 45.55 22.91
C ASP A 162 6.28 46.41 23.19
N PRO A 163 6.65 47.34 22.28
CA PRO A 163 7.71 48.29 22.56
C PRO A 163 7.19 49.34 23.55
N GLY A 164 7.61 49.16 24.81
CA GLY A 164 7.77 50.16 25.86
C GLY A 164 6.94 51.44 25.82
N SER A 165 6.01 51.56 26.79
CA SER A 165 5.67 52.87 27.35
C SER A 165 6.75 53.28 28.35
N SER A 166 7.57 54.27 27.99
CA SER A 166 8.41 55.01 28.94
C SER A 166 7.55 55.92 29.82
N PRO A 167 7.96 56.17 31.08
CA PRO A 167 7.24 57.03 32.00
C PRO A 167 7.61 58.50 31.76
N GLY A 168 6.59 59.37 31.74
CA GLY A 168 6.70 60.83 31.76
C GLY A 168 5.51 61.41 32.51
#